data_AF-A0A7X5APT7-F1
#
_entry.id   AF-A0A7X5APT7-F1
#
_cell.length_a   1.000
_cell.length_b   1.000
_cell.length_c   1.000
_cell.angle_alpha   90.00
_cell.angle_beta   90.00
_cell.angle_gamma   90.00
#
_symmetry.space_group_name_H-M   'P 1'
#
loop_
_entity.id
_entity.type
_entity.pdbx_description
1 polymer ?
#
loop_
_entity_poly.entity_id
_entity_poly.type
_entity_poly.pdbx_seq_one_letter_code
_entity_poly.pdbx_strand_id
1 'polypeptide(L)'
;MNLLNDPWLPFRTRGGAIVYRPSSAVADPEIVDLALPRADFQGAAYQFLIGLLQTALPPEDHGDWLDRFIEPPGVADLEAAFAPFATAFELDGDGPRFMQDLDPLEDVKEATVSGLLIDAPGANGIKNNTDFFVKRGRVAAMCEDCAALALFTMQINAPAGGAGIRVGLRGGGPLTTLVLPDSADASLWSRLWLNVVTPRALTRSGQSWQLPRADYDRLFPWMAPTRVSDRKGSETLPESMHPLHPFWSMPRRFRLLFEDESCRCDLCGRDTARAVRRIRAKKQGLNYDGPWLHPLTPYRRDPKKPSEPPLSTKGQPGGLGYQHWPNLVLQDADGSGALPALAVQDYVSRKVQTVDEERRAGEEVVVLLKHARLWAFGYDMDNMKPRGWYGVEMPLVAVPPTQQERLRAWVQQFTDLSRQIAWMVRTQIKNAWFDRPADAKGDMSHLDLAFFDATQGAFFHVLQSFQAALAADEDALHPPSEVAKRWYRTLRREGMALFEEQALSGALEAADLKRATSARRQLQGFLAGRSKGSKAIREFAESGGFSLTAAPAATEESVP
;
A
#
# COMPACT_ATOMS: atom_id res chain seq x y z
N MET A 1 4.58 2.80 30.55
CA MET A 1 3.72 2.12 29.57
C MET A 1 4.60 1.25 28.70
N ASN A 2 4.30 -0.05 28.64
CA ASN A 2 4.97 -1.04 27.80
C ASN A 2 4.05 -1.47 26.64
N LEU A 3 4.51 -1.35 25.40
CA LEU A 3 3.70 -1.61 24.19
C LEU A 3 3.41 -3.10 23.92
N LEU A 4 4.00 -4.03 24.69
CA LEU A 4 3.70 -5.46 24.56
C LEU A 4 2.68 -5.92 25.60
N ASN A 5 2.79 -5.38 26.83
CA ASN A 5 2.07 -5.89 28.00
C ASN A 5 0.85 -5.05 28.41
N ASP A 6 0.87 -3.74 28.14
CA ASP A 6 -0.22 -2.86 28.57
C ASP A 6 -1.38 -2.84 27.56
N PRO A 7 -2.63 -2.61 28.00
CA PRO A 7 -3.79 -2.58 27.11
C PRO A 7 -3.91 -1.27 26.31
N TRP A 8 -3.16 -1.17 25.21
CA TRP A 8 -3.00 0.10 24.48
C TRP A 8 -3.61 0.15 23.09
N LEU A 9 -3.80 -1.01 22.44
CA LEU A 9 -4.40 -1.07 21.12
C LEU A 9 -5.93 -1.23 21.22
N PRO A 10 -6.72 -0.41 20.51
CA PRO A 10 -8.15 -0.64 20.37
C PRO A 10 -8.40 -1.75 19.36
N PHE A 11 -8.89 -2.88 19.83
CA PHE A 11 -9.31 -4.00 19.01
C PHE A 11 -10.82 -4.00 18.82
N ARG A 12 -11.27 -4.39 17.63
CA ARG A 12 -12.66 -4.65 17.30
C ARG A 12 -12.95 -6.14 17.42
N THR A 13 -13.89 -6.47 18.29
CA THR A 13 -14.39 -7.84 18.47
C THR A 13 -15.35 -8.22 17.34
N ARG A 14 -15.62 -9.51 17.17
CA ARG A 14 -16.62 -10.06 16.24
C ARG A 14 -18.01 -9.50 16.50
N GLY A 15 -18.36 -9.27 17.77
CA GLY A 15 -19.59 -8.59 18.19
C GLY A 15 -19.63 -7.07 17.93
N GLY A 16 -18.56 -6.49 17.38
CA GLY A 16 -18.46 -5.06 17.05
C GLY A 16 -18.02 -4.16 18.20
N ALA A 17 -17.86 -4.68 19.42
CA ALA A 17 -17.36 -3.92 20.56
C ALA A 17 -15.87 -3.55 20.37
N ILE A 18 -15.49 -2.38 20.85
CA ILE A 18 -14.11 -1.91 20.87
C ILE A 18 -13.54 -2.17 22.28
N VAL A 19 -12.44 -2.93 22.36
CA VAL A 19 -11.77 -3.29 23.61
C VAL A 19 -10.29 -2.95 23.53
N TYR A 20 -9.75 -2.32 24.57
CA TYR A 20 -8.33 -2.04 24.68
C TYR A 20 -7.62 -3.23 25.31
N ARG A 21 -6.63 -3.78 24.61
CA ARG A 21 -5.90 -4.98 25.05
C ARG A 21 -4.42 -4.92 24.67
N PRO A 22 -3.58 -5.78 25.26
CA PRO A 22 -2.17 -5.90 24.89
C PRO A 22 -1.99 -6.41 23.46
N SER A 23 -0.78 -6.27 22.92
CA SER A 23 -0.46 -6.67 21.54
C SER A 23 -0.69 -8.16 21.27
N SER A 24 -0.61 -9.02 22.31
CA SER A 24 -0.89 -10.46 22.23
C SER A 24 -2.34 -10.80 21.87
N ALA A 25 -3.28 -9.86 22.06
CA ALA A 25 -4.69 -10.08 21.74
C ALA A 25 -4.96 -10.30 20.24
N VAL A 26 -3.96 -10.11 19.37
CA VAL A 26 -4.05 -10.50 17.95
C VAL A 26 -4.30 -12.00 17.75
N ALA A 27 -3.92 -12.85 18.71
CA ALA A 27 -4.19 -14.29 18.71
C ALA A 27 -5.62 -14.65 19.15
N ASP A 28 -6.39 -13.70 19.69
CA ASP A 28 -7.74 -14.00 20.16
C ASP A 28 -8.71 -14.15 18.97
N PRO A 29 -9.39 -15.30 18.82
CA PRO A 29 -10.29 -15.55 17.69
C PRO A 29 -11.53 -14.63 17.65
N GLU A 30 -11.87 -13.98 18.76
CA GLU A 30 -12.93 -12.98 18.81
C GLU A 30 -12.50 -11.62 18.27
N ILE A 31 -11.20 -11.39 18.08
CA ILE A 31 -10.69 -10.14 17.52
C ILE A 31 -10.60 -10.24 15.99
N VAL A 32 -11.34 -9.38 15.31
CA VAL A 32 -11.44 -9.37 13.84
C VAL A 32 -10.66 -8.24 13.18
N ASP A 33 -10.38 -7.15 13.91
CA ASP A 33 -9.63 -6.00 13.40
C ASP A 33 -9.17 -5.06 14.52
N LEU A 34 -8.47 -3.99 14.15
CA LEU A 34 -8.20 -2.83 14.99
C LEU A 34 -9.22 -1.71 14.73
N ALA A 35 -9.38 -0.80 15.68
CA ALA A 35 -10.32 0.34 15.61
C ALA A 35 -9.61 1.67 15.90
N LEU A 36 -8.61 2.02 15.08
CA LEU A 36 -7.84 3.25 15.28
C LEU A 36 -8.60 4.51 14.81
N PRO A 37 -8.39 5.66 15.46
CA PRO A 37 -9.11 6.90 15.13
C PRO A 37 -8.67 7.53 13.79
N ARG A 38 -7.60 7.01 13.17
CA ARG A 38 -7.05 7.53 11.90
C ARG A 38 -6.64 6.37 11.00
N ALA A 39 -6.83 6.52 9.69
CA ALA A 39 -6.49 5.50 8.70
C ALA A 39 -4.97 5.26 8.60
N ASP A 40 -4.14 6.29 8.76
CA ASP A 40 -2.69 6.14 8.79
C ASP A 40 -2.22 5.39 10.04
N PHE A 41 -2.90 5.58 11.17
CA PHE A 41 -2.65 4.82 12.40
C PHE A 41 -3.10 3.36 12.26
N GLN A 42 -4.21 3.09 11.58
CA GLN A 42 -4.63 1.73 11.24
C GLN A 42 -3.52 1.00 10.45
N GLY A 43 -3.05 1.62 9.36
CA GLY A 43 -1.98 1.05 8.54
C GLY A 43 -0.64 0.93 9.26
N ALA A 44 -0.32 1.85 10.18
CA ALA A 44 0.88 1.77 11.00
C ALA A 44 0.77 0.67 12.07
N ALA A 45 -0.37 0.52 12.73
CA ALA A 45 -0.58 -0.53 13.73
C ALA A 45 -0.50 -1.95 13.10
N TYR A 46 -1.01 -2.13 11.87
CA TYR A 46 -0.80 -3.38 11.12
C TYR A 46 0.69 -3.64 10.88
N GLN A 47 1.46 -2.63 10.44
CA GLN A 47 2.90 -2.78 10.23
C GLN A 47 3.66 -3.06 11.53
N PHE A 48 3.26 -2.45 12.64
CA PHE A 48 3.80 -2.71 13.98
C PHE A 48 3.59 -4.17 14.37
N LEU A 49 2.35 -4.67 14.27
CA LEU A 49 2.01 -6.03 14.69
C LEU A 49 2.65 -7.08 13.76
N ILE A 50 2.69 -6.85 12.45
CA ILE A 50 3.43 -7.72 11.52
C ILE A 50 4.92 -7.73 11.87
N GLY A 51 5.53 -6.56 12.12
CA GLY A 51 6.92 -6.46 12.53
C GLY A 51 7.20 -7.20 13.83
N LEU A 52 6.31 -7.08 14.82
CA LEU A 52 6.40 -7.77 16.10
C LEU A 52 6.31 -9.29 15.95
N LEU A 53 5.32 -9.79 15.19
CA LEU A 53 5.19 -11.21 14.87
C LEU A 53 6.44 -11.73 14.13
N GLN A 54 6.93 -10.97 13.17
CA GLN A 54 8.13 -11.31 12.42
C GLN A 54 9.40 -11.35 13.29
N THR A 55 9.45 -10.55 14.36
CA THR A 55 10.54 -10.50 15.33
C THR A 55 10.46 -11.62 16.36
N ALA A 56 9.28 -11.85 16.93
CA ALA A 56 9.12 -12.75 18.08
C ALA A 56 8.74 -14.18 17.70
N LEU A 57 8.12 -14.36 16.53
CA LEU A 57 7.59 -15.63 16.07
C LEU A 57 7.87 -15.85 14.57
N PRO A 58 9.14 -15.74 14.10
CA PRO A 58 9.45 -15.98 12.70
C PRO A 58 9.22 -17.45 12.34
N PRO A 59 8.44 -17.76 11.27
CA PRO A 59 8.22 -19.15 10.87
C PRO A 59 9.49 -19.76 10.29
N GLU A 60 9.79 -21.02 10.62
CA GLU A 60 11.01 -21.71 10.15
C GLU A 60 11.00 -21.88 8.63
N ASP A 61 9.86 -22.33 8.10
CA ASP A 61 9.60 -22.50 6.68
C ASP A 61 8.11 -22.24 6.35
N HIS A 62 7.70 -22.56 5.12
CA HIS A 62 6.31 -22.39 4.69
C HIS A 62 5.35 -23.41 5.31
N GLY A 63 5.85 -24.55 5.80
CA GLY A 63 5.06 -25.54 6.55
C GLY A 63 4.71 -25.04 7.94
N ASP A 64 5.71 -24.60 8.73
CA ASP A 64 5.48 -23.99 10.05
C ASP A 64 4.61 -22.71 9.95
N TRP A 65 4.74 -21.96 8.85
CA TRP A 65 3.82 -20.87 8.56
C TRP A 65 2.38 -21.34 8.38
N LEU A 66 2.16 -22.43 7.63
CA LEU A 66 0.82 -22.97 7.35
C LEU A 66 0.21 -23.58 8.61
N ASP A 67 0.98 -24.33 9.38
CA ASP A 67 0.54 -24.92 10.67
C ASP A 67 -0.01 -23.83 11.58
N ARG A 68 0.72 -22.72 11.76
CA ARG A 68 0.26 -21.58 12.59
C ARG A 68 -0.85 -20.76 11.95
N PHE A 69 -1.06 -20.88 10.65
CA PHE A 69 -2.22 -20.26 9.99
C PHE A 69 -3.49 -21.06 10.27
N ILE A 70 -3.40 -22.40 10.20
CA ILE A 70 -4.50 -23.34 10.45
C ILE A 70 -4.83 -23.41 11.94
N GLU A 71 -3.79 -23.50 12.77
CA GLU A 71 -3.85 -23.54 14.24
C GLU A 71 -3.13 -22.31 14.83
N PRO A 72 -3.82 -21.15 14.92
CA PRO A 72 -3.26 -19.97 15.55
C PRO A 72 -2.81 -20.24 16.99
N PRO A 73 -1.69 -19.64 17.45
CA PRO A 73 -1.28 -19.73 18.84
C PRO A 73 -2.33 -19.08 19.75
N GLY A 74 -2.36 -19.48 21.03
CA GLY A 74 -3.16 -18.81 22.04
C GLY A 74 -2.59 -17.44 22.42
N VAL A 75 -3.40 -16.61 23.08
CA VAL A 75 -2.97 -15.30 23.60
C VAL A 75 -1.78 -15.44 24.55
N ALA A 76 -1.82 -16.44 25.44
CA ALA A 76 -0.73 -16.71 26.40
C ALA A 76 0.57 -17.14 25.70
N ASP A 77 0.48 -17.88 24.58
CA ASP A 77 1.65 -18.29 23.81
C ASP A 77 2.32 -17.08 23.15
N LEU A 78 1.52 -16.13 22.64
CA LEU A 78 2.06 -14.86 22.11
C LEU A 78 2.63 -13.97 23.22
N GLU A 79 2.03 -13.93 24.40
CA GLU A 79 2.60 -13.22 25.55
C GLU A 79 3.98 -13.78 25.90
N ALA A 80 4.11 -15.11 25.95
CA ALA A 80 5.39 -15.77 26.18
C ALA A 80 6.41 -15.48 25.06
N ALA A 81 5.98 -15.47 23.80
CA ALA A 81 6.84 -15.13 22.67
C ALA A 81 7.29 -13.66 22.68
N PHE A 82 6.45 -12.74 23.16
CA PHE A 82 6.74 -11.31 23.23
C PHE A 82 7.57 -10.91 24.46
N ALA A 83 7.45 -11.64 25.57
CA ALA A 83 8.11 -11.33 26.84
C ALA A 83 9.62 -11.05 26.74
N PRO A 84 10.43 -11.79 25.95
CA PRO A 84 11.86 -11.51 25.81
C PRO A 84 12.19 -10.13 25.24
N PHE A 85 11.24 -9.48 24.57
CA PHE A 85 11.42 -8.18 23.93
C PHE A 85 10.86 -7.01 24.74
N ALA A 86 10.17 -7.25 25.86
CA ALA A 86 9.45 -6.22 26.61
C ALA A 86 10.29 -4.98 26.93
N THR A 87 11.56 -5.16 27.31
CA THR A 87 12.47 -4.06 27.66
C THR A 87 12.76 -3.11 26.48
N ALA A 88 12.62 -3.57 25.24
CA ALA A 88 12.77 -2.74 24.04
C ALA A 88 11.50 -1.98 23.67
N PHE A 89 10.37 -2.23 24.32
CA PHE A 89 9.07 -1.66 23.97
C PHE A 89 8.48 -0.78 25.10
N GLU A 90 9.33 -0.31 26.02
CA GLU A 90 8.97 0.71 27.00
C GLU A 90 8.80 2.07 26.34
N LEU A 91 7.61 2.66 26.37
CA LEU A 91 7.35 3.98 25.79
C LEU A 91 7.86 5.12 26.69
N ASP A 92 7.87 4.90 28.00
CA ASP A 92 8.28 5.84 29.03
C ASP A 92 9.04 5.12 30.15
N GLY A 93 9.86 5.85 30.92
CA GLY A 93 10.76 5.31 31.95
C GLY A 93 12.19 5.84 31.85
N ASP A 94 13.06 5.50 32.81
CA ASP A 94 14.39 6.10 32.91
C ASP A 94 15.41 5.57 31.87
N GLY A 95 15.15 4.40 31.31
CA GLY A 95 16.03 3.74 30.34
C GLY A 95 15.78 4.13 28.88
N PRO A 96 16.33 3.33 27.94
CA PRO A 96 15.93 3.34 26.54
C PRO A 96 14.41 3.34 26.38
N ARG A 97 13.89 4.17 25.48
CA ARG A 97 12.46 4.25 25.20
C ARG A 97 12.19 3.93 23.73
N PHE A 98 11.10 3.21 23.49
CA PHE A 98 10.65 2.76 22.20
C PHE A 98 10.71 3.88 21.16
N MET A 99 11.59 3.71 20.17
CA MET A 99 11.81 4.60 19.03
C MET A 99 12.05 6.08 19.37
N GLN A 100 12.63 6.35 20.53
CA GLN A 100 13.01 7.67 20.99
C GLN A 100 14.52 7.79 21.12
N ASP A 101 15.02 9.02 21.03
CA ASP A 101 16.44 9.30 21.25
C ASP A 101 16.84 8.84 22.67
N LEU A 102 18.05 8.30 22.81
CA LEU A 102 18.59 7.99 24.13
C LEU A 102 18.96 9.26 24.91
N ASP A 103 19.40 10.32 24.21
CA ASP A 103 19.60 11.65 24.77
C ASP A 103 18.23 12.30 25.08
N PRO A 104 18.01 12.87 26.28
CA PRO A 104 16.79 13.62 26.63
C PRO A 104 16.52 14.88 25.79
N LEU A 105 17.50 15.34 25.00
CA LEU A 105 17.45 16.48 24.10
C LEU A 105 17.13 17.82 24.80
N GLU A 106 17.62 18.01 26.02
CA GLU A 106 17.35 19.23 26.82
C GLU A 106 17.89 20.52 26.18
N ASP A 107 18.80 20.41 25.21
CA ASP A 107 19.40 21.53 24.51
C ASP A 107 18.54 22.12 23.36
N VAL A 108 17.37 21.52 23.07
CA VAL A 108 16.46 22.02 22.03
C VAL A 108 15.15 22.54 22.59
N LYS A 109 14.52 23.48 21.87
CA LYS A 109 13.18 23.97 22.22
C LYS A 109 12.13 22.88 22.01
N GLU A 110 11.18 22.84 22.94
CA GLU A 110 10.01 21.98 22.87
C GLU A 110 9.10 22.40 21.69
N ALA A 111 8.55 21.40 21.01
CA ALA A 111 7.55 21.56 19.97
C ALA A 111 6.25 20.89 20.42
N THR A 112 5.14 21.25 19.79
CA THR A 112 3.84 20.63 20.08
C THR A 112 3.81 19.18 19.59
N VAL A 113 3.09 18.32 20.32
CA VAL A 113 2.95 16.88 19.98
C VAL A 113 2.34 16.66 18.58
N SER A 114 1.55 17.61 18.08
CA SER A 114 1.05 17.60 16.70
C SER A 114 2.15 17.48 15.65
N GLY A 115 3.39 17.85 15.97
CA GLY A 115 4.55 17.67 15.08
C GLY A 115 4.88 16.22 14.73
N LEU A 116 4.29 15.24 15.44
CA LEU A 116 4.34 13.82 15.07
C LEU A 116 3.32 13.43 14.00
N LEU A 117 2.34 14.27 13.71
CA LEU A 117 1.32 14.01 12.69
C LEU A 117 1.83 14.48 11.34
N ILE A 118 1.90 13.57 10.37
CA ILE A 118 2.44 13.87 9.03
C ILE A 118 1.64 15.00 8.36
N ASP A 119 0.33 15.04 8.58
CA ASP A 119 -0.61 16.04 8.06
C ASP A 119 -0.66 17.36 8.83
N ALA A 120 0.06 17.48 9.96
CA ALA A 120 0.15 18.75 10.67
C ALA A 120 1.05 19.75 9.95
N PRO A 121 0.68 21.05 9.91
CA PRO A 121 1.47 22.03 9.20
C PRO A 121 2.76 22.33 9.95
N GLY A 122 3.90 22.20 9.26
CA GLY A 122 5.18 22.66 9.80
C GLY A 122 5.27 24.19 9.89
N ALA A 123 6.32 24.70 10.55
CA ALA A 123 6.51 26.13 10.79
C ALA A 123 6.40 26.99 9.52
N ASN A 124 6.95 26.52 8.38
CA ASN A 124 6.84 27.22 7.11
C ASN A 124 5.42 27.19 6.53
N GLY A 125 4.68 26.09 6.71
CA GLY A 125 3.30 25.99 6.27
C GLY A 125 2.41 27.00 6.98
N ILE A 126 2.58 27.14 8.29
CA ILE A 126 1.89 28.13 9.12
C ILE A 126 2.31 29.55 8.72
N LYS A 127 3.61 29.83 8.65
CA LYS A 127 4.15 31.16 8.32
C LYS A 127 3.66 31.66 6.96
N ASN A 128 3.63 30.79 5.96
CA ASN A 128 3.26 31.14 4.59
C ASN A 128 1.77 30.91 4.29
N ASN A 129 0.98 30.49 5.29
CA ASN A 129 -0.44 30.20 5.17
C ASN A 129 -0.78 29.20 4.04
N THR A 130 0.06 28.18 3.85
CA THR A 130 -0.11 27.16 2.80
C THR A 130 -0.85 25.92 3.29
N ASP A 131 -1.44 25.99 4.48
CA ASP A 131 -2.14 24.93 5.19
C ASP A 131 -3.67 25.12 5.22
N PHE A 132 -4.22 25.76 4.18
CA PHE A 132 -5.62 26.22 4.11
C PHE A 132 -6.67 25.16 4.48
N PHE A 133 -6.46 23.89 4.12
CA PHE A 133 -7.39 22.79 4.41
C PHE A 133 -7.12 22.08 5.74
N VAL A 134 -6.07 22.46 6.48
CA VAL A 134 -5.72 21.84 7.76
C VAL A 134 -6.16 22.75 8.92
N LYS A 135 -7.06 22.24 9.76
CA LYS A 135 -7.48 22.96 10.96
C LYS A 135 -6.32 23.03 11.97
N ARG A 136 -5.76 24.23 12.15
CA ARG A 136 -4.72 24.50 13.15
C ARG A 136 -5.24 24.23 14.57
N GLY A 137 -4.34 23.82 15.46
CA GLY A 137 -4.68 23.54 16.86
C GLY A 137 -5.60 22.33 17.07
N ARG A 138 -5.79 21.47 16.06
CA ARG A 138 -6.63 20.26 16.17
C ARG A 138 -6.14 19.29 17.25
N VAL A 139 -4.83 19.25 17.51
CA VAL A 139 -4.23 18.33 18.47
C VAL A 139 -3.23 19.09 19.33
N ALA A 140 -3.62 19.36 20.57
CA ALA A 140 -2.82 19.97 21.62
C ALA A 140 -2.34 18.93 22.64
N ALA A 141 -3.10 17.86 22.87
CA ALA A 141 -2.76 16.78 23.79
C ALA A 141 -3.12 15.40 23.20
N MET A 142 -2.23 14.42 23.40
CA MET A 142 -2.47 13.01 23.10
C MET A 142 -2.40 12.18 24.38
N CYS A 143 -3.17 11.09 24.45
CA CYS A 143 -2.88 10.01 25.38
C CYS A 143 -1.63 9.24 24.94
N GLU A 144 -1.07 8.43 25.85
CA GLU A 144 0.16 7.67 25.61
C GLU A 144 0.03 6.73 24.40
N ASP A 145 -1.08 6.01 24.27
CA ASP A 145 -1.37 5.11 23.14
C ASP A 145 -1.32 5.83 21.79
N CYS A 146 -1.96 7.00 21.70
CA CYS A 146 -1.97 7.80 20.47
C CYS A 146 -0.61 8.43 20.19
N ALA A 147 0.15 8.82 21.22
CA ALA A 147 1.51 9.32 21.07
C ALA A 147 2.47 8.23 20.58
N ALA A 148 2.32 6.99 21.07
CA ALA A 148 3.08 5.83 20.59
C ALA A 148 2.84 5.57 19.10
N LEU A 149 1.58 5.54 18.67
CA LEU A 149 1.23 5.36 17.24
C LEU A 149 1.69 6.53 16.38
N ALA A 150 1.56 7.77 16.86
CA ALA A 150 2.03 8.94 16.14
C ALA A 150 3.55 8.88 15.93
N LEU A 151 4.30 8.50 16.98
CA LEU A 151 5.74 8.29 16.92
C LEU A 151 6.10 7.18 15.92
N PHE A 152 5.52 5.99 16.07
CA PHE A 152 5.79 4.86 15.17
C PHE A 152 5.48 5.22 13.71
N THR A 153 4.30 5.79 13.45
CA THR A 153 3.87 6.24 12.12
C THR A 153 4.86 7.24 11.53
N MET A 154 5.28 8.24 12.32
CA MET A 154 6.26 9.23 11.89
C MET A 154 7.61 8.59 11.57
N GLN A 155 8.08 7.61 12.35
CA GLN A 155 9.37 6.96 12.10
C GLN A 155 9.36 6.14 10.82
N ILE A 156 8.34 5.31 10.60
CA ILE A 156 8.29 4.39 9.44
C ILE A 156 7.89 5.08 8.13
N ASN A 157 7.19 6.22 8.20
CA ASN A 157 6.68 6.96 7.03
C ASN A 157 7.28 8.38 6.90
N ALA A 158 8.36 8.68 7.63
CA ALA A 158 8.91 10.02 7.76
C ALA A 158 9.07 10.71 6.39
N PRO A 159 8.35 11.82 6.12
CA PRO A 159 8.52 12.54 4.87
C PRO A 159 9.87 13.25 4.82
N ALA A 160 10.24 13.78 3.66
CA ALA A 160 11.37 14.71 3.60
C ALA A 160 11.06 15.90 4.52
N GLY A 161 12.06 16.47 5.21
CA GLY A 161 11.82 17.60 6.13
C GLY A 161 12.83 18.73 6.06
N GLY A 162 13.63 18.78 4.99
CA GLY A 162 14.69 19.78 4.79
C GLY A 162 16.02 19.42 5.44
N ALA A 163 16.95 20.38 5.46
CA ALA A 163 18.35 20.13 5.83
C ALA A 163 18.50 19.54 7.24
N GLY A 164 19.08 18.34 7.30
CA GLY A 164 19.34 17.57 8.53
C GLY A 164 18.14 16.81 9.08
N ILE A 165 16.98 16.85 8.46
CA ILE A 165 15.78 16.15 8.90
C ILE A 165 15.60 14.89 8.03
N ARG A 166 16.04 13.73 8.55
CA ARG A 166 16.25 12.47 7.79
C ARG A 166 14.97 11.75 7.40
N VAL A 167 14.82 11.46 6.11
CA VAL A 167 13.66 10.77 5.54
C VAL A 167 13.59 9.30 5.98
N GLY A 168 12.40 8.70 5.92
CA GLY A 168 12.18 7.28 6.17
C GLY A 168 13.10 6.38 5.35
N LEU A 169 13.40 5.19 5.87
CA LEU A 169 14.18 4.15 5.17
C LEU A 169 13.60 3.84 3.79
N ARG A 170 12.28 3.94 3.66
CA ARG A 170 11.54 3.73 2.41
C ARG A 170 11.35 5.01 1.61
N GLY A 171 12.04 6.11 1.93
CA GLY A 171 11.76 7.46 1.43
C GLY A 171 10.43 8.04 1.97
N GLY A 172 10.05 9.26 1.55
CA GLY A 172 8.82 9.91 2.01
C GLY A 172 7.57 9.35 1.32
N GLY A 173 6.50 9.12 2.09
CA GLY A 173 5.21 8.61 1.58
C GLY A 173 5.26 7.25 0.86
N PRO A 174 5.99 6.24 1.37
CA PRO A 174 6.05 4.94 0.72
C PRO A 174 4.67 4.29 0.70
N LEU A 175 4.42 3.49 -0.33
CA LEU A 175 3.27 2.60 -0.36
C LEU A 175 3.55 1.37 0.51
N THR A 176 2.53 0.90 1.21
CA THR A 176 2.49 -0.40 1.87
C THR A 176 1.46 -1.27 1.17
N THR A 177 1.78 -2.53 0.93
CA THR A 177 0.88 -3.51 0.32
C THR A 177 0.85 -4.78 1.16
N LEU A 178 -0.34 -5.13 1.63
CA LEU A 178 -0.60 -6.31 2.47
C LEU A 178 -1.54 -7.28 1.76
N VAL A 179 -1.37 -8.57 2.02
CA VAL A 179 -2.31 -9.61 1.67
C VAL A 179 -3.34 -9.74 2.78
N LEU A 180 -4.62 -9.75 2.42
CA LEU A 180 -5.75 -9.94 3.32
C LEU A 180 -6.56 -11.16 2.91
N PRO A 181 -7.23 -11.84 3.85
CA PRO A 181 -8.24 -12.84 3.51
C PRO A 181 -9.44 -12.16 2.82
N ASP A 182 -10.16 -12.91 1.99
CA ASP A 182 -11.39 -12.44 1.35
C ASP A 182 -12.52 -12.23 2.37
N SER A 183 -12.61 -13.10 3.38
CA SER A 183 -13.62 -12.97 4.44
C SER A 183 -13.45 -11.70 5.26
N ALA A 184 -14.52 -10.90 5.33
CA ALA A 184 -14.58 -9.71 6.17
C ALA A 184 -14.60 -10.02 7.68
N ASP A 185 -14.94 -11.26 8.06
CA ASP A 185 -15.02 -11.71 9.45
C ASP A 185 -13.81 -12.56 9.88
N ALA A 186 -12.78 -12.63 9.03
CA ALA A 186 -11.51 -13.26 9.38
C ALA A 186 -10.91 -12.60 10.63
N SER A 187 -10.30 -13.42 11.48
CA SER A 187 -9.60 -12.95 12.68
C SER A 187 -8.45 -12.01 12.30
N LEU A 188 -8.06 -11.14 13.23
CA LEU A 188 -6.91 -10.27 13.04
C LEU A 188 -5.63 -11.07 12.85
N TRP A 189 -5.48 -12.23 13.52
CA TRP A 189 -4.40 -13.18 13.27
C TRP A 189 -4.28 -13.52 11.78
N SER A 190 -5.35 -14.00 11.14
CA SER A 190 -5.31 -14.39 9.73
C SER A 190 -4.95 -13.21 8.81
N ARG A 191 -5.37 -11.99 9.14
CA ARG A 191 -5.00 -10.78 8.37
C ARG A 191 -3.52 -10.44 8.47
N LEU A 192 -2.92 -10.58 9.65
CA LEU A 192 -1.53 -10.24 9.90
C LEU A 192 -0.58 -11.36 9.44
N TRP A 193 -0.90 -12.61 9.76
CA TRP A 193 -0.03 -13.77 9.54
C TRP A 193 0.24 -14.08 8.06
N LEU A 194 -0.70 -13.74 7.16
CA LEU A 194 -0.49 -13.81 5.70
C LEU A 194 0.74 -13.00 5.24
N ASN A 195 1.10 -11.95 5.99
CA ASN A 195 2.16 -11.01 5.67
C ASN A 195 3.48 -11.29 6.40
N VAL A 196 3.51 -12.30 7.28
CA VAL A 196 4.74 -12.78 7.93
C VAL A 196 5.45 -13.75 6.99
N VAL A 197 6.73 -13.56 6.76
CA VAL A 197 7.55 -14.33 5.80
C VAL A 197 8.66 -15.09 6.53
N THR A 198 9.28 -16.08 5.89
CA THR A 198 10.35 -16.84 6.54
C THR A 198 11.65 -16.01 6.68
N PRO A 199 12.49 -16.26 7.69
CA PRO A 199 13.84 -15.71 7.79
C PRO A 199 14.66 -15.80 6.51
N ARG A 200 14.53 -16.93 5.80
CA ARG A 200 15.21 -17.18 4.54
C ARG A 200 14.76 -16.21 3.44
N ALA A 201 13.47 -15.89 3.37
CA ALA A 201 12.94 -14.92 2.41
C ALA A 201 13.35 -13.48 2.74
N LEU A 202 13.45 -13.13 4.02
CA LEU A 202 13.85 -11.79 4.49
C LEU A 202 15.33 -11.50 4.31
N THR A 203 16.17 -12.50 4.54
CA THR A 203 17.62 -12.32 4.59
C THR A 203 18.19 -12.09 3.20
N ARG A 204 18.87 -10.96 3.02
CA ARG A 204 19.47 -10.60 1.73
C ARG A 204 20.90 -11.03 1.58
N SER A 205 21.36 -10.99 0.33
CA SER A 205 22.79 -11.04 0.01
C SER A 205 23.55 -10.00 0.85
N GLY A 206 24.60 -10.44 1.52
CA GLY A 206 25.41 -9.61 2.42
C GLY A 206 24.87 -9.44 3.84
N GLN A 207 23.68 -9.94 4.15
CA GLN A 207 23.15 -10.02 5.51
C GLN A 207 23.23 -11.45 6.04
N SER A 208 23.22 -11.60 7.36
CA SER A 208 23.06 -12.89 8.04
C SER A 208 21.87 -12.79 8.99
N TRP A 209 21.04 -13.84 9.00
CA TRP A 209 19.99 -13.96 9.99
C TRP A 209 20.60 -14.30 11.34
N GLN A 210 20.23 -13.54 12.37
CA GLN A 210 20.55 -13.84 13.75
C GLN A 210 19.25 -13.89 14.53
N LEU A 211 19.18 -14.71 15.59
CA LEU A 211 17.98 -14.75 16.39
C LEU A 211 17.77 -13.36 17.03
N PRO A 212 16.57 -12.74 16.90
CA PRO A 212 16.30 -11.43 17.46
C PRO A 212 16.46 -11.42 18.99
N ARG A 213 17.03 -10.33 19.53
CA ARG A 213 17.17 -10.09 20.97
C ARG A 213 16.85 -8.62 21.28
N ALA A 214 16.33 -8.36 22.47
CA ALA A 214 15.91 -7.01 22.90
C ALA A 214 17.07 -5.99 22.94
N ASP A 215 18.28 -6.42 23.25
CA ASP A 215 19.47 -5.57 23.38
C ASP A 215 20.19 -5.32 22.06
N TYR A 216 19.67 -5.83 20.94
CA TYR A 216 20.40 -5.79 19.68
C TYR A 216 20.21 -4.46 18.95
N ASP A 217 21.23 -3.61 19.02
CA ASP A 217 21.25 -2.26 18.44
C ASP A 217 21.01 -2.19 16.92
N ARG A 218 21.46 -3.22 16.19
CA ARG A 218 21.22 -3.41 14.75
C ARG A 218 19.78 -3.80 14.41
N LEU A 219 18.97 -4.12 15.41
CA LEU A 219 17.55 -4.41 15.28
C LEU A 219 16.70 -3.27 15.88
N PHE A 220 17.01 -2.87 17.11
CA PHE A 220 16.31 -1.82 17.86
C PHE A 220 17.25 -0.64 18.13
N PRO A 221 17.31 0.36 17.22
CA PRO A 221 18.30 1.44 17.32
C PRO A 221 18.23 2.28 18.60
N TRP A 222 17.08 2.31 19.27
CA TRP A 222 16.88 3.06 20.50
C TRP A 222 17.45 2.36 21.75
N MET A 223 17.85 1.08 21.63
CA MET A 223 18.42 0.28 22.73
C MET A 223 19.93 0.48 22.92
N ALA A 224 20.54 1.38 22.15
CA ALA A 224 21.96 1.68 22.18
C ALA A 224 22.19 3.19 22.00
N PRO A 225 23.43 3.69 22.20
CA PRO A 225 23.74 5.11 21.97
C PRO A 225 23.26 5.59 20.59
N THR A 226 22.50 6.69 20.59
CA THR A 226 21.85 7.22 19.38
C THR A 226 22.85 7.45 18.26
N ARG A 227 22.66 6.77 17.13
CA ARG A 227 23.44 7.00 15.91
C ARG A 227 23.03 8.33 15.27
N VAL A 228 24.02 9.21 15.08
CA VAL A 228 23.83 10.51 14.43
C VAL A 228 24.55 10.59 13.09
N SER A 229 24.00 11.39 12.18
CA SER A 229 24.47 11.51 10.80
C SER A 229 25.10 12.86 10.48
N ASP A 230 25.84 13.44 11.42
CA ASP A 230 26.46 14.77 11.30
C ASP A 230 27.77 14.77 10.51
N ARG A 231 28.34 13.58 10.24
CA ARG A 231 29.59 13.37 9.49
C ARG A 231 29.34 12.64 8.18
N LYS A 232 30.16 12.90 7.15
CA LYS A 232 30.17 12.14 5.90
C LYS A 232 30.61 10.69 6.17
N GLY A 233 30.00 9.69 5.54
CA GLY A 233 30.33 8.27 5.79
C GLY A 233 29.56 7.65 6.96
N SER A 234 28.55 8.35 7.51
CA SER A 234 27.70 7.86 8.61
C SER A 234 26.40 7.19 8.13
N GLU A 235 26.31 6.92 6.83
CA GLU A 235 25.18 6.25 6.21
C GLU A 235 24.94 4.86 6.82
N THR A 236 23.67 4.51 6.97
CA THR A 236 23.24 3.20 7.46
C THR A 236 22.84 2.36 6.25
N LEU A 237 23.67 1.36 5.94
CA LEU A 237 23.49 0.46 4.80
C LEU A 237 22.81 -0.84 5.23
N PRO A 238 22.08 -1.54 4.32
CA PRO A 238 21.37 -2.78 4.65
C PRO A 238 22.24 -3.85 5.31
N GLU A 239 23.43 -4.09 4.78
CA GLU A 239 24.40 -5.07 5.27
C GLU A 239 24.90 -4.81 6.70
N SER A 240 24.75 -3.56 7.19
CA SER A 240 25.17 -3.18 8.54
C SER A 240 24.11 -3.45 9.62
N MET A 241 22.89 -3.83 9.23
CA MET A 241 21.74 -3.97 10.14
C MET A 241 21.10 -5.35 10.02
N HIS A 242 20.28 -5.70 11.02
CA HIS A 242 19.51 -6.92 11.01
C HIS A 242 18.48 -6.93 9.85
N PRO A 243 18.17 -8.09 9.23
CA PRO A 243 17.12 -8.18 8.19
C PRO A 243 15.73 -7.64 8.59
N LEU A 244 15.44 -7.61 9.90
CA LEU A 244 14.19 -7.05 10.45
C LEU A 244 14.23 -5.55 10.74
N HIS A 245 15.40 -4.90 10.65
CA HIS A 245 15.54 -3.46 10.84
C HIS A 245 14.55 -2.60 10.03
N PRO A 246 14.15 -2.96 8.79
CA PRO A 246 13.14 -2.19 8.05
C PRO A 246 11.82 -1.96 8.80
N PHE A 247 11.39 -2.88 9.68
CA PHE A 247 10.18 -2.71 10.50
C PHE A 247 10.37 -1.71 11.65
N TRP A 248 11.63 -1.51 12.07
CA TRP A 248 12.01 -0.75 13.27
C TRP A 248 12.88 0.47 12.93
N SER A 249 12.81 0.95 11.69
CA SER A 249 13.60 2.08 11.22
C SER A 249 13.29 3.34 12.03
N MET A 250 14.32 4.07 12.46
CA MET A 250 14.20 5.21 13.38
C MET A 250 14.99 6.43 12.86
N PRO A 251 14.58 7.03 11.72
CA PRO A 251 15.30 8.15 11.11
C PRO A 251 15.19 9.46 11.89
N ARG A 252 14.10 9.65 12.66
CA ARG A 252 13.83 10.89 13.39
C ARG A 252 14.27 10.75 14.85
N ARG A 253 14.83 11.83 15.39
CA ARG A 253 15.23 11.92 16.79
C ARG A 253 14.16 12.68 17.56
N PHE A 254 13.39 11.95 18.36
CA PHE A 254 12.32 12.50 19.18
C PHE A 254 12.46 12.05 20.63
N ARG A 255 12.01 12.91 21.55
CA ARG A 255 11.66 12.56 22.93
C ARG A 255 10.24 13.03 23.20
N LEU A 256 9.41 12.12 23.72
CA LEU A 256 8.07 12.46 24.21
C LEU A 256 8.19 13.02 25.63
N LEU A 257 7.42 14.08 25.93
CA LEU A 257 7.35 14.66 27.26
C LEU A 257 6.02 14.27 27.88
N PHE A 258 6.09 13.33 28.83
CA PHE A 258 4.94 12.84 29.58
C PHE A 258 4.65 13.75 30.77
N GLU A 259 3.37 14.06 30.97
CA GLU A 259 2.87 14.90 32.04
C GLU A 259 1.80 14.10 32.80
N ASP A 260 1.91 14.02 34.12
CA ASP A 260 0.93 13.34 35.00
C ASP A 260 -0.28 14.26 35.26
N GLU A 261 -0.85 14.75 34.17
CA GLU A 261 -2.02 15.61 34.16
C GLU A 261 -3.10 14.98 33.29
N SER A 262 -4.31 14.92 33.84
CA SER A 262 -5.44 14.39 33.09
C SER A 262 -5.75 15.21 31.86
N CYS A 263 -6.05 14.55 30.74
CA CYS A 263 -6.54 15.22 29.54
C CYS A 263 -7.56 14.35 28.82
N ARG A 264 -8.35 14.99 27.97
CA ARG A 264 -9.10 14.29 26.92
C ARG A 264 -8.24 14.27 25.68
N CYS A 265 -7.88 13.08 25.19
CA CYS A 265 -7.03 12.94 24.01
C CYS A 265 -7.72 13.50 22.77
N ASP A 266 -7.08 14.43 22.06
CA ASP A 266 -7.66 15.08 20.87
C ASP A 266 -7.80 14.13 19.66
N LEU A 267 -7.19 12.95 19.72
CA LEU A 267 -7.24 11.95 18.64
C LEU A 267 -8.28 10.87 18.89
N CYS A 268 -8.22 10.15 20.02
CA CYS A 268 -9.16 9.07 20.32
C CYS A 268 -10.37 9.51 21.16
N GLY A 269 -10.36 10.74 21.67
CA GLY A 269 -11.46 11.31 22.44
C GLY A 269 -11.64 10.76 23.86
N ARG A 270 -10.78 9.83 24.31
CA ARG A 270 -10.81 9.25 25.66
C ARG A 270 -10.15 10.17 26.69
N ASP A 271 -10.67 10.12 27.92
CA ASP A 271 -10.01 10.71 29.08
C ASP A 271 -8.85 9.80 29.54
N THR A 272 -7.73 10.40 29.89
CA THR A 272 -6.51 9.74 30.36
C THR A 272 -5.95 10.50 31.55
N ALA A 273 -5.25 9.81 32.46
CA ALA A 273 -4.58 10.42 33.60
C ALA A 273 -3.22 11.05 33.23
N ARG A 274 -2.62 10.62 32.12
CA ARG A 274 -1.34 11.14 31.62
C ARG A 274 -1.51 11.70 30.21
N ALA A 275 -0.79 12.78 29.93
CA ALA A 275 -0.84 13.49 28.67
C ALA A 275 0.56 13.61 28.04
N VAL A 276 0.59 13.61 26.71
CA VAL A 276 1.74 14.07 25.92
C VAL A 276 1.31 15.30 25.13
N ARG A 277 1.78 16.47 25.55
CA ARG A 277 1.49 17.76 24.90
C ARG A 277 2.65 18.26 24.05
N ARG A 278 3.85 17.85 24.42
CA ARG A 278 5.10 18.38 23.88
C ARG A 278 6.08 17.27 23.55
N ILE A 279 6.96 17.59 22.62
CA ILE A 279 8.07 16.75 22.18
C ILE A 279 9.34 17.58 22.07
N ARG A 280 10.49 16.92 22.17
CA ARG A 280 11.78 17.48 21.73
C ARG A 280 12.18 16.77 20.45
N ALA A 281 12.67 17.53 19.47
CA ALA A 281 13.04 17.00 18.16
C ALA A 281 14.38 17.56 17.74
N LYS A 282 15.33 16.69 17.37
CA LYS A 282 16.67 17.09 16.95
C LYS A 282 16.99 16.57 15.55
N LYS A 283 17.83 17.30 14.83
CA LYS A 283 18.28 16.93 13.49
C LYS A 283 19.32 15.79 13.54
N GLN A 284 19.61 15.23 12.37
CA GLN A 284 20.69 14.28 12.12
C GLN A 284 20.52 12.93 12.83
N GLY A 285 19.34 12.29 12.70
CA GLY A 285 19.15 10.88 13.11
C GLY A 285 19.78 9.89 12.12
N LEU A 286 19.35 8.62 12.14
CA LEU A 286 19.89 7.62 11.20
C LEU A 286 19.64 8.06 9.74
N ASN A 287 20.70 8.01 8.94
CA ASN A 287 20.65 8.32 7.52
C ASN A 287 20.69 7.01 6.72
N TYR A 288 19.56 6.57 6.18
CA TYR A 288 19.50 5.35 5.38
C TYR A 288 19.98 5.61 3.96
N ASP A 289 20.96 4.83 3.51
CA ASP A 289 21.45 4.83 2.13
C ASP A 289 21.62 3.39 1.62
N GLY A 290 21.71 3.23 0.30
CA GLY A 290 21.84 1.92 -0.35
C GLY A 290 20.50 1.22 -0.63
N PRO A 291 20.54 -0.05 -1.06
CA PRO A 291 19.40 -0.77 -1.62
C PRO A 291 18.46 -1.35 -0.53
N TRP A 292 17.99 -0.49 0.36
CA TRP A 292 16.96 -0.83 1.33
C TRP A 292 15.67 -1.23 0.63
N LEU A 293 15.15 -2.42 0.97
CA LEU A 293 13.79 -2.78 0.59
C LEU A 293 13.04 -3.25 1.85
N HIS A 294 11.89 -2.67 2.11
CA HIS A 294 11.04 -3.09 3.21
C HIS A 294 10.13 -4.22 2.73
N PRO A 295 9.92 -5.29 3.53
CA PRO A 295 9.13 -6.45 3.10
C PRO A 295 7.68 -6.18 2.71
N LEU A 296 7.13 -5.03 3.11
CA LEU A 296 5.73 -4.64 2.94
C LEU A 296 5.56 -3.50 1.92
N THR A 297 6.66 -3.07 1.28
CA THR A 297 6.64 -1.96 0.33
C THR A 297 6.99 -2.47 -1.06
N PRO A 298 6.20 -2.14 -2.09
CA PRO A 298 6.60 -2.39 -3.47
C PRO A 298 7.62 -1.35 -3.93
N TYR A 299 8.52 -1.76 -4.80
CA TYR A 299 9.61 -0.99 -5.38
C TYR A 299 9.53 -1.00 -6.90
N ARG A 300 10.33 -0.15 -7.53
CA ARG A 300 10.54 -0.10 -8.95
C ARG A 300 12.02 0.12 -9.26
N ARG A 301 12.58 -0.68 -10.17
CA ARG A 301 13.88 -0.42 -10.79
C ARG A 301 13.68 0.38 -12.07
N ASP A 302 14.64 1.23 -12.43
CA ASP A 302 14.70 1.78 -13.78
C ASP A 302 15.44 0.78 -14.68
N PRO A 303 14.79 0.14 -15.66
CA PRO A 303 15.45 -0.81 -16.56
C PRO A 303 16.59 -0.17 -17.36
N LYS A 304 16.56 1.15 -17.56
CA LYS A 304 17.62 1.90 -18.25
C LYS A 304 18.81 2.19 -17.35
N LYS A 305 18.68 1.98 -16.03
CA LYS A 305 19.71 2.21 -15.03
C LYS A 305 19.76 1.07 -14.01
N PRO A 306 20.12 -0.15 -14.45
CA PRO A 306 20.04 -1.35 -13.60
C PRO A 306 21.02 -1.34 -12.42
N SER A 307 22.03 -0.47 -12.45
CA SER A 307 22.98 -0.26 -11.35
C SER A 307 22.46 0.65 -10.23
N GLU A 308 21.41 1.44 -10.48
CA GLU A 308 20.80 2.27 -9.43
C GLU A 308 19.95 1.41 -8.48
N PRO A 309 19.95 1.69 -7.16
CA PRO A 309 19.08 1.03 -6.21
C PRO A 309 17.59 1.17 -6.59
N PRO A 310 16.75 0.15 -6.32
CA PRO A 310 15.32 0.27 -6.55
C PRO A 310 14.69 1.40 -5.73
N LEU A 311 13.71 2.09 -6.32
CA LEU A 311 12.97 3.16 -5.69
C LEU A 311 11.66 2.62 -5.14
N SER A 312 11.33 2.95 -3.90
CA SER A 312 10.02 2.60 -3.33
C SER A 312 8.90 3.24 -4.14
N THR A 313 7.85 2.49 -4.42
CA THR A 313 6.61 3.03 -4.98
C THR A 313 5.93 3.91 -3.92
N LYS A 314 5.35 5.03 -4.37
CA LYS A 314 4.76 6.08 -3.51
C LYS A 314 3.25 6.17 -3.73
N GLY A 315 2.54 6.75 -2.77
CA GLY A 315 1.21 7.30 -3.05
C GLY A 315 1.29 8.35 -4.16
N GLN A 316 0.30 8.39 -5.03
CA GLN A 316 0.24 9.31 -6.18
C GLN A 316 -1.06 10.11 -6.15
N PRO A 317 -1.09 11.30 -6.79
CA PRO A 317 -2.33 12.02 -7.02
C PRO A 317 -3.35 11.15 -7.75
N GLY A 318 -4.59 11.18 -7.28
CA GLY A 318 -5.66 10.37 -7.86
C GLY A 318 -5.76 8.95 -7.32
N GLY A 319 -4.89 8.57 -6.37
CA GLY A 319 -4.99 7.31 -5.64
C GLY A 319 -4.52 6.09 -6.44
N LEU A 320 -5.11 4.94 -6.13
CA LEU A 320 -4.67 3.63 -6.61
C LEU A 320 -5.84 2.92 -7.29
N GLY A 321 -5.86 2.90 -8.62
CA GLY A 321 -6.77 2.09 -9.43
C GLY A 321 -6.13 0.81 -9.98
N TYR A 322 -6.94 0.02 -10.68
CA TYR A 322 -6.53 -1.29 -11.21
C TYR A 322 -5.34 -1.23 -12.19
N GLN A 323 -5.10 -0.09 -12.84
CA GLN A 323 -3.94 0.12 -13.72
C GLN A 323 -2.59 0.00 -13.00
N HIS A 324 -2.59 0.08 -11.66
CA HIS A 324 -1.40 -0.11 -10.83
C HIS A 324 -1.26 -1.54 -10.33
N TRP A 325 -2.36 -2.31 -10.27
CA TRP A 325 -2.40 -3.68 -9.78
C TRP A 325 -1.26 -4.57 -10.34
N PRO A 326 -0.93 -4.55 -11.65
CA PRO A 326 0.11 -5.44 -12.18
C PRO A 326 1.47 -5.18 -11.53
N ASN A 327 1.82 -3.92 -11.29
CA ASN A 327 3.10 -3.55 -10.69
C ASN A 327 3.16 -3.81 -9.17
N LEU A 328 2.00 -4.03 -8.54
CA LEU A 328 1.89 -4.33 -7.12
C LEU A 328 1.86 -5.84 -6.83
N VAL A 329 1.69 -6.69 -7.86
CA VAL A 329 1.50 -8.14 -7.69
C VAL A 329 2.45 -8.95 -8.56
N LEU A 330 2.71 -8.53 -9.80
CA LEU A 330 3.51 -9.26 -10.77
C LEU A 330 4.91 -8.66 -10.87
N GLN A 331 5.93 -9.43 -10.50
CA GLN A 331 7.32 -8.99 -10.55
C GLN A 331 7.82 -8.89 -11.98
N ASP A 332 8.34 -7.75 -12.41
CA ASP A 332 8.79 -7.51 -13.78
C ASP A 332 9.99 -6.55 -13.81
N ALA A 333 11.12 -7.01 -13.27
CA ALA A 333 12.30 -6.18 -13.05
C ALA A 333 12.92 -5.62 -14.34
N ASP A 334 12.83 -6.38 -15.44
CA ASP A 334 13.49 -6.06 -16.70
C ASP A 334 12.57 -5.30 -17.68
N GLY A 335 11.25 -5.51 -17.61
CA GLY A 335 10.26 -4.82 -18.43
C GLY A 335 9.83 -3.47 -17.86
N SER A 336 8.81 -3.49 -17.00
CA SER A 336 8.23 -2.31 -16.33
C SER A 336 9.10 -1.78 -15.17
N GLY A 337 10.01 -2.62 -14.68
CA GLY A 337 10.81 -2.41 -13.49
C GLY A 337 10.09 -2.78 -12.19
N ALA A 338 8.89 -3.37 -12.25
CA ALA A 338 8.06 -3.64 -11.08
C ALA A 338 8.70 -4.67 -10.13
N LEU A 339 8.77 -4.32 -8.85
CA LEU A 339 9.23 -5.18 -7.77
C LEU A 339 8.19 -5.15 -6.64
N PRO A 340 7.15 -6.00 -6.67
CA PRO A 340 6.14 -6.05 -5.62
C PRO A 340 6.73 -6.27 -4.22
N ALA A 341 5.97 -5.95 -3.18
CA ALA A 341 6.42 -6.19 -1.81
C ALA A 341 6.71 -7.67 -1.58
N LEU A 342 7.74 -7.96 -0.77
CA LEU A 342 8.15 -9.34 -0.48
C LEU A 342 7.00 -10.16 0.10
N ALA A 343 6.19 -9.61 1.00
CA ALA A 343 5.03 -10.31 1.56
C ALA A 343 4.01 -10.73 0.49
N VAL A 344 3.79 -9.88 -0.52
CA VAL A 344 2.91 -10.20 -1.65
C VAL A 344 3.54 -11.27 -2.56
N GLN A 345 4.84 -11.12 -2.88
CA GLN A 345 5.58 -12.10 -3.70
C GLN A 345 5.63 -13.48 -3.06
N ASP A 346 5.93 -13.53 -1.76
CA ASP A 346 5.98 -14.77 -0.99
C ASP A 346 4.61 -15.45 -0.94
N TYR A 347 3.52 -14.67 -0.82
CA TYR A 347 2.17 -15.21 -0.91
C TYR A 347 1.87 -15.83 -2.28
N VAL A 348 1.98 -15.05 -3.36
CA VAL A 348 1.56 -15.48 -4.70
C VAL A 348 2.47 -16.56 -5.30
N SER A 349 3.71 -16.67 -4.84
CA SER A 349 4.70 -17.60 -5.41
C SER A 349 5.01 -18.81 -4.54
N ARG A 350 4.64 -18.80 -3.25
CA ARG A 350 4.98 -19.88 -2.30
C ARG A 350 3.78 -20.33 -1.48
N LYS A 351 3.21 -19.44 -0.67
CA LYS A 351 2.15 -19.83 0.30
C LYS A 351 0.93 -20.41 -0.38
N VAL A 352 0.49 -19.83 -1.50
CA VAL A 352 -0.65 -20.36 -2.26
C VAL A 352 -0.38 -21.79 -2.74
N GLN A 353 0.86 -22.07 -3.18
CA GLN A 353 1.24 -23.42 -3.60
C GLN A 353 1.19 -24.41 -2.43
N THR A 354 1.78 -24.07 -1.28
CA THR A 354 1.75 -24.91 -0.07
C THR A 354 0.31 -25.23 0.34
N VAL A 355 -0.57 -24.23 0.30
CA VAL A 355 -2.00 -24.39 0.62
C VAL A 355 -2.73 -25.27 -0.38
N ASP A 356 -2.43 -25.13 -1.67
CA ASP A 356 -3.04 -25.97 -2.72
C ASP A 356 -2.54 -27.42 -2.68
N GLU A 357 -1.29 -27.64 -2.26
CA GLU A 357 -0.72 -28.98 -2.03
C GLU A 357 -1.45 -29.70 -0.89
N GLU A 358 -1.63 -29.07 0.27
CA GLU A 358 -2.37 -29.66 1.40
C GLU A 358 -3.85 -29.90 1.07
N ARG A 359 -4.49 -28.98 0.34
CA ARG A 359 -5.87 -29.17 -0.12
C ARG A 359 -6.00 -30.41 -1.03
N ARG A 360 -5.02 -30.66 -1.90
CA ARG A 360 -5.00 -31.86 -2.76
C ARG A 360 -4.76 -33.14 -1.95
N ALA A 361 -4.06 -33.04 -0.82
CA ALA A 361 -3.87 -34.15 0.12
C ALA A 361 -5.13 -34.50 0.93
N GLY A 362 -6.19 -33.69 0.83
CA GLY A 362 -7.49 -33.95 1.44
C GLY A 362 -7.72 -33.20 2.75
N GLU A 363 -6.85 -32.27 3.11
CA GLU A 363 -7.03 -31.44 4.30
C GLU A 363 -8.07 -30.34 4.06
N GLU A 364 -8.96 -30.11 5.02
CA GLU A 364 -9.91 -29.00 5.00
C GLU A 364 -9.21 -27.67 5.35
N VAL A 365 -8.24 -27.26 4.51
CA VAL A 365 -7.65 -25.94 4.63
C VAL A 365 -8.71 -24.89 4.31
N VAL A 366 -9.02 -24.06 5.32
CA VAL A 366 -10.15 -23.14 5.38
C VAL A 366 -10.37 -22.36 4.06
N VAL A 367 -11.64 -22.12 3.71
CA VAL A 367 -12.08 -21.25 2.60
C VAL A 367 -11.39 -19.87 2.58
N LEU A 368 -10.85 -19.42 3.72
CA LEU A 368 -10.13 -18.15 3.93
C LEU A 368 -8.98 -17.89 2.93
N LEU A 369 -8.43 -18.93 2.30
CA LEU A 369 -7.33 -18.81 1.33
C LEU A 369 -7.73 -19.07 -0.13
N LYS A 370 -9.02 -19.34 -0.42
CA LYS A 370 -9.48 -19.52 -1.81
C LYS A 370 -9.39 -18.23 -2.62
N HIS A 371 -9.69 -17.12 -1.96
CA HIS A 371 -9.54 -15.79 -2.51
C HIS A 371 -8.80 -14.93 -1.48
N ALA A 372 -7.89 -14.10 -1.98
CA ALA A 372 -7.21 -13.11 -1.17
C ALA A 372 -7.48 -11.72 -1.75
N ARG A 373 -7.21 -10.71 -0.94
CA ARG A 373 -7.23 -9.32 -1.33
C ARG A 373 -5.85 -8.72 -1.12
N LEU A 374 -5.56 -7.69 -1.91
CA LEU A 374 -4.44 -6.81 -1.77
C LEU A 374 -4.93 -5.52 -1.13
N TRP A 375 -4.41 -5.15 0.03
CA TRP A 375 -4.62 -3.85 0.63
C TRP A 375 -3.40 -2.96 0.39
N ALA A 376 -3.56 -1.93 -0.43
CA ALA A 376 -2.52 -0.98 -0.78
C ALA A 376 -2.83 0.39 -0.17
N PHE A 377 -1.92 0.95 0.61
CA PHE A 377 -2.13 2.23 1.29
C PHE A 377 -0.85 3.03 1.49
N GLY A 378 -0.98 4.35 1.61
CA GLY A 378 0.14 5.26 1.88
C GLY A 378 -0.20 6.72 1.65
N TYR A 379 0.74 7.58 2.05
CA TYR A 379 0.63 9.02 1.81
C TYR A 379 1.05 9.36 0.37
N ASP A 380 0.27 10.22 -0.27
CA ASP A 380 0.74 11.00 -1.41
C ASP A 380 1.46 12.25 -0.91
N MET A 381 2.73 12.36 -1.26
CA MET A 381 3.62 13.41 -0.79
C MET A 381 4.14 14.26 -1.96
N ASP A 382 4.06 15.57 -1.82
CA ASP A 382 4.88 16.52 -2.58
C ASP A 382 6.02 17.00 -1.67
N ASN A 383 7.16 16.34 -1.78
CA ASN A 383 8.32 16.53 -0.90
C ASN A 383 7.96 16.32 0.59
N MET A 384 7.74 17.42 1.33
CA MET A 384 7.35 17.39 2.74
C MET A 384 5.85 17.62 2.98
N LYS A 385 5.08 17.89 1.92
CA LYS A 385 3.66 18.22 2.00
C LYS A 385 2.81 16.99 1.71
N PRO A 386 2.05 16.47 2.68
CA PRO A 386 1.07 15.43 2.38
C PRO A 386 -0.11 16.06 1.62
N ARG A 387 -0.43 15.50 0.46
CA ARG A 387 -1.62 15.84 -0.32
C ARG A 387 -2.84 15.03 0.12
N GLY A 388 -2.61 13.80 0.59
CA GLY A 388 -3.66 12.94 1.11
C GLY A 388 -3.14 11.58 1.54
N TRP A 389 -3.96 10.86 2.31
CA TRP A 389 -3.80 9.44 2.58
C TRP A 389 -4.69 8.65 1.63
N TYR A 390 -4.13 7.64 0.97
CA TYR A 390 -4.87 6.73 0.12
C TYR A 390 -4.83 5.32 0.70
N GLY A 391 -5.94 4.59 0.61
CA GLY A 391 -6.04 3.18 0.97
C GLY A 391 -7.10 2.52 0.10
N VAL A 392 -6.74 1.42 -0.55
CA VAL A 392 -7.63 0.66 -1.42
C VAL A 392 -7.42 -0.83 -1.21
N GLU A 393 -8.52 -1.58 -1.24
CA GLU A 393 -8.50 -3.02 -1.29
C GLU A 393 -8.88 -3.49 -2.68
N MET A 394 -8.12 -4.43 -3.22
CA MET A 394 -8.31 -5.01 -4.55
C MET A 394 -8.30 -6.53 -4.46
N PRO A 395 -9.01 -7.27 -5.33
CA PRO A 395 -8.81 -8.71 -5.45
C PRO A 395 -7.34 -9.07 -5.74
N LEU A 396 -6.83 -10.09 -5.07
CA LEU A 396 -5.49 -10.65 -5.31
C LEU A 396 -5.64 -12.00 -6.01
N VAL A 397 -5.22 -12.03 -7.27
CA VAL A 397 -5.14 -13.26 -8.07
C VAL A 397 -3.73 -13.80 -7.99
N ALA A 398 -3.63 -15.07 -7.60
CA ALA A 398 -2.40 -15.85 -7.63
C ALA A 398 -2.56 -17.00 -8.61
N VAL A 399 -1.49 -17.28 -9.36
CA VAL A 399 -1.35 -18.43 -10.25
C VAL A 399 -0.01 -19.11 -9.93
N PRO A 400 0.14 -20.41 -10.23
CA PRO A 400 1.42 -21.10 -10.08
C PRO A 400 2.60 -20.31 -10.69
N PRO A 401 3.81 -20.38 -10.12
CA PRO A 401 4.98 -19.64 -10.61
C PRO A 401 5.25 -19.83 -12.12
N THR A 402 4.98 -21.02 -12.66
CA THR A 402 5.13 -21.35 -14.08
C THR A 402 4.21 -20.54 -15.01
N GLN A 403 3.10 -20.03 -14.48
CA GLN A 403 2.07 -19.29 -15.22
C GLN A 403 2.14 -17.77 -15.00
N GLN A 404 2.95 -17.28 -14.06
CA GLN A 404 2.98 -15.86 -13.69
C GLN A 404 3.39 -14.94 -14.85
N GLU A 405 4.35 -15.37 -15.68
CA GLU A 405 4.77 -14.60 -16.86
C GLU A 405 3.62 -14.48 -17.87
N ARG A 406 2.85 -15.55 -18.03
CA ARG A 406 1.71 -15.56 -18.94
C ARG A 406 0.57 -14.68 -18.43
N LEU A 407 0.23 -14.79 -17.14
CA LEU A 407 -0.72 -13.89 -16.50
C LEU A 407 -0.29 -12.43 -16.68
N ARG A 408 1.00 -12.13 -16.49
CA ARG A 408 1.54 -10.78 -16.71
C ARG A 408 1.33 -10.30 -18.13
N ALA A 409 1.66 -11.11 -19.13
CA ALA A 409 1.47 -10.75 -20.53
C ALA A 409 -0.01 -10.43 -20.84
N TRP A 410 -0.95 -11.24 -20.36
CA TRP A 410 -2.38 -11.02 -20.56
C TRP A 410 -2.87 -9.74 -19.85
N VAL A 411 -2.48 -9.55 -18.60
CA VAL A 411 -2.84 -8.36 -17.82
C VAL A 411 -2.25 -7.08 -18.43
N GLN A 412 -1.02 -7.14 -18.93
CA GLN A 412 -0.36 -6.02 -19.59
C GLN A 412 -1.12 -5.59 -20.85
N GLN A 413 -1.53 -6.54 -21.70
CA GLN A 413 -2.34 -6.24 -22.90
C GLN A 413 -3.65 -5.51 -22.54
N PHE A 414 -4.33 -5.94 -21.48
CA PHE A 414 -5.61 -5.37 -21.06
C PHE A 414 -5.45 -3.98 -20.42
N THR A 415 -4.40 -3.78 -19.61
CA THR A 415 -4.12 -2.47 -19.00
C THR A 415 -3.59 -1.46 -20.02
N ASP A 416 -2.81 -1.88 -21.00
CA ASP A 416 -2.34 -0.99 -22.08
C ASP A 416 -3.46 -0.52 -22.99
N LEU A 417 -4.39 -1.41 -23.35
CA LEU A 417 -5.60 -1.01 -24.08
C LEU A 417 -6.38 0.06 -23.30
N SER A 418 -6.51 -0.13 -21.99
CA SER A 418 -7.24 0.78 -21.11
C SER A 418 -6.59 2.15 -21.03
N ARG A 419 -5.26 2.20 -20.89
CA ARG A 419 -4.48 3.45 -20.91
C ARG A 419 -4.66 4.21 -22.23
N GLN A 420 -4.66 3.49 -23.36
CA GLN A 420 -4.84 4.10 -24.68
C GLN A 420 -6.26 4.63 -24.90
N ILE A 421 -7.28 3.91 -24.44
CA ILE A 421 -8.66 4.36 -24.52
C ILE A 421 -8.89 5.56 -23.58
N ALA A 422 -8.42 5.50 -22.33
CA ALA A 422 -8.51 6.62 -21.39
C ALA A 422 -7.87 7.90 -21.96
N TRP A 423 -6.66 7.78 -22.50
CA TRP A 423 -5.97 8.88 -23.17
C TRP A 423 -6.79 9.46 -24.33
N MET A 424 -7.40 8.61 -25.16
CA MET A 424 -8.22 9.06 -26.28
C MET A 424 -9.51 9.74 -25.79
N VAL A 425 -10.18 9.18 -24.78
CA VAL A 425 -11.39 9.77 -24.17
C VAL A 425 -11.08 11.17 -23.65
N ARG A 426 -10.03 11.32 -22.82
CA ARG A 426 -9.57 12.63 -22.34
C ARG A 426 -9.22 13.59 -23.48
N THR A 427 -8.54 13.09 -24.52
CA THR A 427 -8.18 13.91 -25.69
C THR A 427 -9.42 14.44 -26.41
N GLN A 428 -10.44 13.60 -26.62
CA GLN A 428 -11.65 14.03 -27.31
C GLN A 428 -12.54 14.91 -26.42
N ILE A 429 -12.59 14.68 -25.11
CA ILE A 429 -13.24 15.60 -24.17
C ILE A 429 -12.60 17.00 -24.25
N LYS A 430 -11.26 17.08 -24.25
CA LYS A 430 -10.56 18.36 -24.45
C LYS A 430 -10.90 19.01 -25.79
N ASN A 431 -10.97 18.24 -26.87
CA ASN A 431 -11.34 18.77 -28.19
C ASN A 431 -12.80 19.27 -28.25
N ALA A 432 -13.68 18.74 -27.40
CA ALA A 432 -15.04 19.23 -27.27
C ALA A 432 -15.10 20.54 -26.46
N TRP A 433 -14.29 20.66 -25.40
CA TRP A 433 -14.29 21.82 -24.51
C TRP A 433 -13.59 23.06 -25.09
N PHE A 434 -12.49 22.88 -25.84
CA PHE A 434 -11.58 23.98 -26.18
C PHE A 434 -11.38 24.16 -27.69
N ASP A 435 -11.28 25.42 -28.14
CA ASP A 435 -10.93 25.76 -29.53
C ASP A 435 -9.46 25.44 -29.82
N ARG A 436 -8.60 25.61 -28.81
CA ARG A 436 -7.18 25.30 -28.84
C ARG A 436 -6.84 24.34 -27.70
N PRO A 437 -7.20 23.05 -27.83
CA PRO A 437 -7.04 22.06 -26.76
C PRO A 437 -5.57 21.82 -26.36
N ALA A 438 -4.62 22.12 -27.26
CA ALA A 438 -3.19 22.09 -26.97
C ALA A 438 -2.75 23.22 -26.02
N ASP A 439 -3.43 24.37 -26.05
CA ASP A 439 -3.09 25.55 -25.24
C ASP A 439 -3.81 25.54 -23.88
N ALA A 440 -4.78 24.63 -23.69
CA ALA A 440 -5.56 24.52 -22.46
C ALA A 440 -4.68 24.07 -21.28
N LYS A 441 -4.60 24.93 -20.26
CA LYS A 441 -3.88 24.68 -19.00
C LYS A 441 -4.82 24.05 -17.96
N GLY A 442 -4.27 23.24 -17.05
CA GLY A 442 -5.00 22.63 -15.95
C GLY A 442 -4.74 21.12 -15.83
N ASP A 443 -5.09 20.56 -14.66
CA ASP A 443 -5.01 19.12 -14.42
C ASP A 443 -6.29 18.41 -14.88
N MET A 444 -6.14 17.56 -15.90
CA MET A 444 -7.23 16.76 -16.48
C MET A 444 -7.13 15.28 -16.10
N SER A 445 -6.27 14.93 -15.12
CA SER A 445 -6.10 13.56 -14.63
C SER A 445 -7.40 12.98 -14.06
N HIS A 446 -8.30 13.82 -13.55
CA HIS A 446 -9.62 13.40 -13.06
C HIS A 446 -10.47 12.65 -14.10
N LEU A 447 -10.28 12.94 -15.41
CA LEU A 447 -10.95 12.21 -16.49
C LEU A 447 -10.40 10.79 -16.63
N ASP A 448 -9.09 10.63 -16.53
CA ASP A 448 -8.45 9.32 -16.55
C ASP A 448 -8.90 8.52 -15.30
N LEU A 449 -8.97 9.16 -14.13
CA LEU A 449 -9.46 8.53 -12.89
C LEU A 449 -10.91 8.06 -12.98
N ALA A 450 -11.81 8.90 -13.48
CA ALA A 450 -13.22 8.54 -13.68
C ALA A 450 -13.38 7.33 -14.62
N PHE A 451 -12.57 7.28 -15.68
CA PHE A 451 -12.55 6.13 -16.60
C PHE A 451 -12.06 4.85 -15.91
N PHE A 452 -10.97 4.91 -15.14
CA PHE A 452 -10.46 3.75 -14.44
C PHE A 452 -11.42 3.27 -13.34
N ASP A 453 -12.08 4.18 -12.63
CA ASP A 453 -13.08 3.83 -11.62
C ASP A 453 -14.29 3.11 -12.26
N ALA A 454 -14.85 3.67 -13.34
CA ALA A 454 -15.97 3.08 -14.07
C ALA A 454 -15.67 1.69 -14.66
N THR A 455 -14.40 1.41 -14.96
CA THR A 455 -13.98 0.13 -15.59
C THR A 455 -13.39 -0.87 -14.58
N GLN A 456 -13.24 -0.48 -13.31
CA GLN A 456 -12.56 -1.26 -12.27
C GLN A 456 -13.20 -2.62 -12.01
N GLY A 457 -14.52 -2.67 -11.78
CA GLY A 457 -15.22 -3.92 -11.48
C GLY A 457 -15.08 -4.96 -12.61
N ALA A 458 -15.14 -4.48 -13.87
CA ALA A 458 -14.96 -5.35 -15.03
C ALA A 458 -13.52 -5.88 -15.15
N PHE A 459 -12.51 -5.09 -14.81
CA PHE A 459 -11.12 -5.55 -14.82
C PHE A 459 -10.89 -6.68 -13.81
N PHE A 460 -11.44 -6.57 -12.60
CA PHE A 460 -11.24 -7.63 -11.61
C PHE A 460 -11.97 -8.93 -11.96
N HIS A 461 -13.11 -8.87 -12.66
CA HIS A 461 -13.71 -10.05 -13.26
C HIS A 461 -12.85 -10.66 -14.38
N VAL A 462 -12.13 -9.84 -15.15
CA VAL A 462 -11.16 -10.34 -16.13
C VAL A 462 -10.06 -11.13 -15.42
N LEU A 463 -9.49 -10.62 -14.32
CA LEU A 463 -8.44 -11.33 -13.57
C LEU A 463 -8.91 -12.69 -13.06
N GLN A 464 -10.12 -12.76 -12.49
CA GLN A 464 -10.72 -14.03 -12.07
C GLN A 464 -10.90 -15.00 -13.24
N SER A 465 -11.30 -14.49 -14.40
CA SER A 465 -11.45 -15.30 -15.62
C SER A 465 -10.10 -15.81 -16.13
N PHE A 466 -9.02 -15.03 -16.01
CA PHE A 466 -7.67 -15.46 -16.34
C PHE A 466 -7.18 -16.55 -15.40
N GLN A 467 -7.41 -16.40 -14.10
CA GLN A 467 -7.07 -17.42 -13.11
C GLN A 467 -7.76 -18.75 -13.43
N ALA A 468 -9.07 -18.72 -13.69
CA ALA A 468 -9.85 -19.91 -14.04
C ALA A 468 -9.38 -20.55 -15.35
N ALA A 469 -9.06 -19.74 -16.37
CA ALA A 469 -8.58 -20.25 -17.66
C ALA A 469 -7.22 -20.94 -17.52
N LEU A 470 -6.28 -20.32 -16.81
CA LEU A 470 -4.94 -20.87 -16.59
C LEU A 470 -4.95 -22.10 -15.67
N ALA A 471 -5.93 -22.21 -14.77
CA ALA A 471 -6.15 -23.42 -13.97
C ALA A 471 -6.75 -24.58 -14.79
N ALA A 472 -7.57 -24.27 -15.81
CA ALA A 472 -8.20 -25.28 -16.66
C ALA A 472 -7.27 -25.77 -17.79
N ASP A 473 -6.39 -24.90 -18.29
CA ASP A 473 -5.43 -25.19 -19.35
C ASP A 473 -4.11 -24.47 -19.06
N GLU A 474 -3.13 -25.22 -18.56
CA GLU A 474 -1.80 -24.69 -18.22
C GLU A 474 -1.01 -24.22 -19.45
N ASP A 475 -1.37 -24.69 -20.65
CA ASP A 475 -0.72 -24.37 -21.91
C ASP A 475 -1.45 -23.28 -22.72
N ALA A 476 -2.59 -22.78 -22.22
CA ALA A 476 -3.35 -21.71 -22.86
C ALA A 476 -2.44 -20.51 -23.18
N LEU A 477 -2.15 -20.25 -24.46
CA LEU A 477 -1.22 -19.19 -24.88
C LEU A 477 -1.88 -17.80 -24.91
N HIS A 478 -3.18 -17.75 -25.16
CA HIS A 478 -3.94 -16.51 -25.37
C HIS A 478 -5.05 -16.36 -24.33
N PRO A 479 -5.41 -15.12 -23.94
CA PRO A 479 -6.54 -14.90 -23.05
C PRO A 479 -7.84 -15.39 -23.71
N PRO A 480 -8.84 -15.84 -22.94
CA PRO A 480 -10.10 -16.31 -23.51
C PRO A 480 -10.77 -15.24 -24.37
N SER A 481 -11.16 -15.58 -25.60
CA SER A 481 -11.65 -14.61 -26.59
C SER A 481 -12.87 -13.83 -26.12
N GLU A 482 -13.83 -14.51 -25.49
CA GLU A 482 -15.04 -13.85 -24.96
C GLU A 482 -14.72 -12.89 -23.80
N VAL A 483 -13.67 -13.15 -23.02
CA VAL A 483 -13.19 -12.24 -21.95
C VAL A 483 -12.59 -10.98 -22.59
N ALA A 484 -11.74 -11.12 -23.61
CA ALA A 484 -11.16 -9.99 -24.35
C ALA A 484 -12.25 -9.12 -25.01
N LYS A 485 -13.20 -9.75 -25.68
CA LYS A 485 -14.33 -9.09 -26.33
C LYS A 485 -15.23 -8.34 -25.34
N ARG A 486 -15.56 -8.96 -24.20
CA ARG A 486 -16.34 -8.32 -23.12
C ARG A 486 -15.60 -7.13 -22.52
N TRP A 487 -14.30 -7.27 -22.30
CA TRP A 487 -13.45 -6.17 -21.80
C TRP A 487 -13.46 -4.97 -22.74
N TYR A 488 -13.14 -5.20 -24.01
CA TYR A 488 -13.16 -4.14 -25.02
C TYR A 488 -14.54 -3.46 -25.13
N ARG A 489 -15.64 -4.23 -25.12
CA ARG A 489 -17.00 -3.67 -25.13
C ARG A 489 -17.27 -2.78 -23.91
N THR A 490 -16.77 -3.17 -22.74
CA THR A 490 -16.89 -2.39 -21.51
C THR A 490 -16.12 -1.08 -21.63
N LEU A 491 -14.84 -1.13 -22.02
CA LEU A 491 -14.01 0.07 -22.22
C LEU A 491 -14.65 1.03 -23.24
N ARG A 492 -15.21 0.51 -24.32
CA ARG A 492 -15.92 1.31 -25.33
C ARG A 492 -17.16 1.98 -24.77
N ARG A 493 -17.98 1.24 -23.99
CA ARG A 493 -19.20 1.75 -23.38
C ARG A 493 -18.88 2.85 -22.37
N GLU A 494 -18.02 2.57 -21.41
CA GLU A 494 -17.66 3.52 -20.36
C GLU A 494 -16.92 4.74 -20.90
N GLY A 495 -16.02 4.55 -21.89
CA GLY A 495 -15.34 5.65 -22.54
C GLY A 495 -16.28 6.60 -23.29
N MET A 496 -17.33 6.06 -23.93
CA MET A 496 -18.35 6.90 -24.55
C MET A 496 -19.27 7.57 -23.53
N ALA A 497 -19.68 6.85 -22.48
CA ALA A 497 -20.51 7.41 -21.42
C ALA A 497 -19.82 8.59 -20.74
N LEU A 498 -18.54 8.44 -20.39
CA LEU A 498 -17.74 9.51 -19.80
C LEU A 498 -17.57 10.69 -20.75
N PHE A 499 -17.36 10.45 -22.05
CA PHE A 499 -17.33 11.52 -23.03
C PHE A 499 -18.66 12.29 -23.06
N GLU A 500 -19.78 11.58 -23.12
CA GLU A 500 -21.11 12.20 -23.20
C GLU A 500 -21.44 12.99 -21.93
N GLU A 501 -21.14 12.42 -20.76
CA GLU A 501 -21.28 13.11 -19.47
C GLU A 501 -20.43 14.39 -19.44
N GLN A 502 -19.14 14.32 -19.77
CA GLN A 502 -18.23 15.46 -19.57
C GLN A 502 -18.33 16.51 -20.68
N ALA A 503 -18.58 16.10 -21.93
CA ALA A 503 -18.62 17.01 -23.07
C ALA A 503 -20.01 17.60 -23.35
N LEU A 504 -21.09 16.96 -22.90
CA LEU A 504 -22.47 17.33 -23.26
C LEU A 504 -23.37 17.72 -22.08
N SER A 505 -22.93 17.59 -20.82
CA SER A 505 -23.73 17.96 -19.64
C SER A 505 -23.71 19.45 -19.26
N GLY A 506 -22.87 20.26 -19.92
CA GLY A 506 -22.80 21.71 -19.69
C GLY A 506 -24.02 22.48 -20.22
N ALA A 507 -24.15 23.75 -19.83
CA ALA A 507 -25.19 24.63 -20.37
C ALA A 507 -25.08 24.70 -21.91
N LEU A 508 -26.14 24.29 -22.61
CA LEU A 508 -26.20 24.22 -24.09
C LEU A 508 -25.79 25.53 -24.78
N GLU A 509 -26.06 26.67 -24.13
CA GLU A 509 -25.73 28.02 -24.61
C GLU A 509 -24.22 28.31 -24.63
N ALA A 510 -23.44 27.60 -23.81
CA ALA A 510 -21.98 27.72 -23.73
C ALA A 510 -21.26 26.59 -24.50
N ALA A 511 -21.99 25.58 -24.97
CA ALA A 511 -21.45 24.41 -25.65
C ALA A 511 -21.43 24.60 -27.17
N ASP A 512 -20.26 24.42 -27.79
CA ASP A 512 -20.19 24.31 -29.25
C ASP A 512 -20.50 22.87 -29.67
N LEU A 513 -21.77 22.65 -30.01
CA LEU A 513 -22.28 21.35 -30.43
C LEU A 513 -21.59 20.80 -31.68
N LYS A 514 -21.06 21.66 -32.57
CA LYS A 514 -20.33 21.21 -33.77
C LYS A 514 -18.97 20.62 -33.38
N ARG A 515 -18.22 21.30 -32.49
CA ARG A 515 -16.96 20.77 -31.95
C ARG A 515 -17.19 19.47 -31.18
N ALA A 516 -18.16 19.45 -30.26
CA ALA A 516 -18.48 18.26 -29.48
C ALA A 516 -18.91 17.07 -30.35
N THR A 517 -19.75 17.30 -31.37
CA THR A 517 -20.17 16.24 -32.30
C THR A 517 -18.99 15.72 -33.13
N SER A 518 -18.08 16.59 -33.57
CA SER A 518 -16.87 16.20 -34.30
C SER A 518 -15.96 15.33 -33.43
N ALA A 519 -15.68 15.77 -32.19
CA ALA A 519 -14.88 15.01 -31.23
C ALA A 519 -15.51 13.64 -30.91
N ARG A 520 -16.84 13.59 -30.76
CA ARG A 520 -17.58 12.34 -30.58
C ARG A 520 -17.38 11.38 -31.76
N ARG A 521 -17.49 11.85 -33.00
CA ARG A 521 -17.26 11.03 -34.21
C ARG A 521 -15.83 10.51 -34.27
N GLN A 522 -14.85 11.32 -33.87
CA GLN A 522 -13.44 10.89 -33.80
C GLN A 522 -13.25 9.80 -32.75
N LEU A 523 -13.83 9.95 -31.56
CA LEU A 523 -13.79 8.91 -30.52
C LEU A 523 -14.43 7.61 -31.01
N GLN A 524 -15.61 7.69 -31.63
CA GLN A 524 -16.29 6.53 -32.21
C GLN A 524 -15.47 5.85 -33.31
N GLY A 525 -14.87 6.63 -34.23
CA GLY A 525 -14.00 6.11 -35.27
C GLY A 525 -12.75 5.44 -34.70
N PHE A 526 -12.17 6.02 -33.64
CA PHE A 526 -11.06 5.41 -32.91
C PHE A 526 -11.46 4.06 -32.31
N LEU A 527 -12.52 4.05 -31.51
CA LEU A 527 -13.02 2.85 -30.83
C LEU A 527 -13.44 1.78 -31.84
N ALA A 528 -13.99 2.13 -33.00
CA ALA A 528 -14.39 1.18 -34.04
C ALA A 528 -13.22 0.58 -34.85
N GLY A 529 -11.97 0.92 -34.55
CA GLY A 529 -10.82 0.43 -35.34
C GLY A 529 -10.62 1.13 -36.68
N ARG A 530 -11.36 2.22 -36.96
CA ARG A 530 -11.45 2.85 -38.29
C ARG A 530 -10.57 4.09 -38.46
N SER A 531 -9.93 4.56 -37.38
CA SER A 531 -9.03 5.72 -37.46
C SER A 531 -7.57 5.31 -37.66
N LYS A 532 -6.74 6.27 -38.09
CA LYS A 532 -5.28 6.07 -38.22
C LYS A 532 -4.63 5.72 -36.87
N GLY A 533 -5.19 6.22 -35.76
CA GLY A 533 -4.69 5.97 -34.41
C GLY A 533 -5.16 4.65 -33.78
N SER A 534 -6.13 3.93 -34.37
CA SER A 534 -6.74 2.73 -33.77
C SER A 534 -5.89 1.45 -33.85
N LYS A 535 -4.57 1.54 -34.01
CA LYS A 535 -3.72 0.35 -34.22
C LYS A 535 -3.87 -0.65 -33.07
N ALA A 536 -3.75 -0.20 -31.82
CA ALA A 536 -3.89 -1.07 -30.66
C ALA A 536 -5.29 -1.68 -30.50
N ILE A 537 -6.34 -1.00 -30.97
CA ILE A 537 -7.71 -1.56 -30.97
C ILE A 537 -7.79 -2.77 -31.91
N ARG A 538 -7.18 -2.64 -33.09
CA ARG A 538 -7.14 -3.73 -34.09
C ARG A 538 -6.27 -4.88 -33.59
N GLU A 539 -5.07 -4.58 -33.09
CA GLU A 539 -4.15 -5.59 -32.54
C GLU A 539 -4.76 -6.34 -31.35
N PHE A 540 -5.44 -5.65 -30.45
CA PHE A 540 -6.12 -6.29 -29.31
C PHE A 540 -7.29 -7.19 -29.75
N ALA A 541 -8.03 -6.78 -30.78
CA ALA A 541 -9.12 -7.60 -31.32
C ALA A 541 -8.60 -8.85 -32.02
N GLU A 542 -7.52 -8.71 -32.79
CA GLU A 542 -6.81 -9.81 -33.44
C GLU A 542 -6.22 -10.79 -32.42
N SER A 543 -5.45 -10.29 -31.43
CA SER A 543 -4.85 -11.14 -30.38
C SER A 543 -5.90 -11.75 -29.45
N GLY A 544 -7.03 -11.07 -29.25
CA GLY A 544 -8.18 -11.56 -28.51
C GLY A 544 -9.13 -12.43 -29.33
N GLY A 545 -8.86 -12.68 -30.61
CA GLY A 545 -9.66 -13.56 -31.46
C GLY A 545 -11.11 -13.13 -31.69
N PHE A 546 -11.41 -11.82 -31.69
CA PHE A 546 -12.78 -11.32 -31.90
C PHE A 546 -12.86 -10.23 -32.99
N SER A 547 -14.01 -10.14 -33.65
CA SER A 547 -14.27 -9.10 -34.66
C SER A 547 -14.78 -7.79 -34.02
N LEU A 548 -14.23 -6.65 -34.47
CA LEU A 548 -14.68 -5.31 -34.09
C LEU A 548 -16.03 -4.93 -34.74
N THR A 549 -16.36 -5.53 -35.88
CA THR A 549 -17.64 -5.40 -36.57
C THR A 549 -18.53 -6.60 -36.24
N ALA A 550 -19.81 -6.35 -35.95
CA ALA A 550 -20.79 -7.44 -35.94
C ALA A 550 -20.79 -8.11 -37.32
N ALA A 551 -20.78 -9.44 -37.37
CA ALA A 551 -21.07 -10.14 -38.62
C ALA A 551 -22.43 -9.64 -39.13
N PRO A 552 -22.60 -9.38 -40.44
CA PRO A 552 -23.92 -9.09 -40.97
C PRO A 552 -24.86 -10.21 -40.52
N ALA A 553 -26.00 -9.84 -39.93
CA ALA A 553 -27.04 -10.81 -39.62
C ALA A 553 -27.28 -11.62 -40.90
N ALA A 554 -27.19 -12.96 -40.80
CA ALA A 554 -27.57 -13.82 -41.90
C ALA A 554 -29.03 -13.46 -42.23
N THR A 555 -29.22 -12.65 -43.26
CA THR A 555 -30.50 -12.52 -43.91
C THR A 555 -30.83 -13.91 -44.40
N GLU A 556 -31.84 -14.54 -43.80
CA GLU A 556 -32.46 -15.74 -44.35
C GLU A 556 -32.69 -15.48 -45.83
N GLU A 557 -31.90 -16.17 -46.66
CA GLU A 557 -32.08 -16.17 -48.09
C GLU A 557 -33.49 -16.66 -48.37
N SER A 558 -34.19 -15.85 -49.17
CA SER A 558 -35.23 -16.29 -50.07
C SER A 558 -34.87 -17.66 -50.67
N VAL A 559 -35.59 -18.69 -50.24
CA VAL A 559 -35.59 -20.00 -50.90
C VAL A 559 -36.25 -19.81 -52.27
N PRO A 560 -35.70 -20.42 -53.34
CA PRO A 560 -36.17 -20.24 -54.72
C PRO A 560 -37.61 -20.70 -54.97
#